data_AF-A0A506Y7N4-F1
#
_entry.id   AF-A0A506Y7N4-F1
#
_cell.length_a   1.000
_cell.length_b   1.000
_cell.length_c   1.000
_cell.angle_alpha   90.00
_cell.angle_beta   90.00
_cell.angle_gamma   90.00
#
_symmetry.space_group_name_H-M   'P 1'
#
loop_
_entity.id
_entity.type
_entity.pdbx_description
1 polymer ?
#
loop_
_entity_poly.entity_id
_entity_poly.type
_entity_poly.pdbx_seq_one_letter_code
_entity_poly.pdbx_strand_id
1 'polypeptide(L)'
;MAEYAAERSIGARIAAARRARGYRSPTALAEALEGTGITTAILENIEAGRRSKLDVSIVLNIARVLGVPLSALLAPIARPDDPLDLANLGPAFDGMSAGEFDAWIGVSPNSDHLASSAAERNDRAELRALRELQLQRRELDRLRKADAIEDAAGRPEALAAASRSRIAGIENDITELRKYLTSAGWEL
;
A
#
# COMPACT_ATOMS: atom_id res chain seq x y z
N MET A 1 0.66 -11.70 15.27
CA MET A 1 1.37 -10.59 14.59
C MET A 1 2.71 -11.12 14.14
N ALA A 2 3.15 -10.83 12.91
CA ALA A 2 4.32 -11.50 12.37
C ALA A 2 5.60 -10.99 13.06
N GLU A 3 6.29 -11.89 13.75
CA GLU A 3 7.46 -11.62 14.60
C GLU A 3 8.56 -10.80 13.90
N TYR A 4 8.66 -10.95 12.56
CA TYR A 4 9.59 -10.17 11.75
C TYR A 4 9.39 -8.66 11.85
N ALA A 5 8.16 -8.17 12.02
CA ALA A 5 7.86 -6.73 12.05
C ALA A 5 8.34 -6.03 13.32
N ALA A 6 8.82 -6.79 14.31
CA ALA A 6 9.41 -6.27 15.54
C ALA A 6 10.93 -6.12 15.47
N GLU A 7 11.60 -6.60 14.40
CA GLU A 7 13.05 -6.58 14.31
C GLU A 7 13.63 -5.15 14.22
N ARG A 8 14.86 -4.96 14.72
CA ARG A 8 15.53 -3.65 14.92
C ARG A 8 16.40 -3.17 13.75
N SER A 9 16.22 -3.77 12.57
CA SER A 9 16.79 -3.25 11.33
C SER A 9 16.06 -3.82 10.13
N ILE A 10 16.12 -3.12 8.99
CA ILE A 10 15.57 -3.60 7.73
C ILE A 10 16.15 -4.97 7.32
N GLY A 11 17.45 -5.20 7.54
CA GLY A 11 18.10 -6.47 7.25
C GLY A 11 17.55 -7.62 8.11
N ALA A 12 17.39 -7.37 9.41
CA ALA A 12 16.82 -8.34 10.33
C ALA A 12 15.34 -8.62 10.02
N ARG A 13 14.56 -7.58 9.68
CA ARG A 13 13.16 -7.71 9.22
C ARG A 13 13.06 -8.57 7.96
N ILE A 14 13.91 -8.34 6.96
CA ILE A 14 13.95 -9.13 5.72
C ILE A 14 14.31 -10.60 6.03
N ALA A 15 15.35 -10.84 6.84
CA ALA A 15 15.77 -12.19 7.20
C ALA A 15 14.67 -12.96 7.96
N ALA A 16 14.00 -12.31 8.91
CA ALA A 16 12.91 -12.89 9.68
C ALA A 16 11.67 -13.13 8.80
N ALA A 17 11.30 -12.19 7.93
CA ALA A 17 10.20 -12.35 6.99
C ALA A 17 10.47 -13.49 6.00
N ARG A 18 11.70 -13.58 5.48
CA ARG A 18 12.17 -14.69 4.63
C ARG A 18 11.96 -16.05 5.30
N ARG A 19 12.44 -16.20 6.54
CA ARG A 19 12.26 -17.44 7.33
C ARG A 19 10.78 -17.76 7.57
N ALA A 20 9.98 -16.75 7.94
CA ALA A 20 8.54 -16.91 8.18
C ALA A 20 7.76 -17.34 6.93
N ARG A 21 8.29 -17.06 5.72
CA ARG A 21 7.70 -17.45 4.43
C ARG A 21 8.28 -18.73 3.83
N GLY A 22 9.11 -19.45 4.59
CA GLY A 22 9.62 -20.77 4.20
C GLY A 22 10.90 -20.75 3.35
N TYR A 23 11.45 -19.56 3.05
CA TYR A 23 12.73 -19.44 2.36
C TYR A 23 13.87 -19.66 3.36
N ARG A 24 14.46 -20.86 3.37
CA ARG A 24 15.43 -21.27 4.40
C ARG A 24 16.79 -20.57 4.27
N SER A 25 17.14 -20.05 3.10
CA SER A 25 18.40 -19.35 2.83
C SER A 25 18.20 -18.09 1.97
N PRO A 26 19.15 -17.14 1.99
CA PRO A 26 19.18 -16.04 1.02
C PRO A 26 19.19 -16.53 -0.43
N THR A 27 19.85 -17.66 -0.72
CA THR A 27 19.84 -18.28 -2.05
C THR A 27 18.43 -18.64 -2.51
N ALA A 28 17.64 -19.27 -1.65
CA ALA A 28 16.26 -19.64 -1.98
C ALA A 28 15.37 -18.42 -2.27
N LEU A 29 15.64 -17.29 -1.61
CA LEU A 29 14.95 -16.04 -1.91
C LEU A 29 15.46 -15.40 -3.21
N ALA A 30 16.76 -15.45 -3.49
CA ALA A 30 17.34 -14.96 -4.74
C ALA A 30 16.78 -15.72 -5.96
N GLU A 31 16.63 -17.04 -5.86
CA GLU A 31 15.99 -17.86 -6.88
C GLU A 31 14.55 -17.43 -7.15
N ALA A 32 13.78 -17.10 -6.10
CA ALA A 32 12.42 -16.58 -6.27
C ALA A 32 12.35 -15.14 -6.80
N LEU A 33 13.49 -14.43 -6.83
CA LEU A 33 13.67 -13.07 -7.35
C LEU A 33 14.28 -13.08 -8.76
N GLU A 34 14.15 -14.18 -9.50
CA GLU A 34 14.67 -14.32 -10.86
C GLU A 34 14.26 -13.14 -11.76
N GLY A 35 15.21 -12.66 -12.58
CA GLY A 35 15.00 -11.52 -13.49
C GLY A 35 15.13 -10.13 -12.85
N THR A 36 15.27 -10.03 -11.52
CA THR A 36 15.43 -8.74 -10.82
C THR A 36 16.88 -8.26 -10.68
N GLY A 37 17.85 -9.14 -10.95
CA GLY A 37 19.28 -8.88 -10.70
C GLY A 37 19.69 -8.94 -9.22
N ILE A 38 18.77 -9.28 -8.31
CA ILE A 38 19.04 -9.42 -6.88
C ILE A 38 19.68 -10.79 -6.62
N THR A 39 20.98 -10.78 -6.33
CA THR A 39 21.76 -12.01 -6.08
C THR A 39 21.76 -12.42 -4.61
N THR A 40 22.14 -13.66 -4.33
CA THR A 40 22.38 -14.16 -2.97
C THR A 40 23.30 -13.25 -2.17
N ALA A 41 24.41 -12.79 -2.77
CA ALA A 41 25.38 -11.92 -2.11
C ALA A 41 24.77 -10.55 -1.74
N ILE A 42 23.86 -10.02 -2.58
CA ILE A 42 23.12 -8.80 -2.25
C ILE A 42 22.25 -9.04 -1.01
N LEU A 43 21.48 -10.13 -0.98
CA LEU A 43 20.61 -10.45 0.14
C LEU A 43 21.39 -10.68 1.44
N GLU A 44 22.50 -11.43 1.39
CA GLU A 44 23.37 -11.65 2.56
C GLU A 44 23.93 -10.35 3.12
N ASN A 45 24.34 -9.42 2.25
CA ASN A 45 24.84 -8.12 2.68
C ASN A 45 23.76 -7.23 3.29
N ILE A 46 22.53 -7.34 2.80
CA ILE A 46 21.37 -6.64 3.37
C ILE A 46 21.03 -7.23 4.74
N GLU A 47 20.89 -8.55 4.84
CA GLU A 47 20.53 -9.24 6.08
C GLU A 47 21.59 -9.07 7.18
N ALA A 48 22.87 -9.01 6.80
CA ALA A 48 23.96 -8.73 7.71
C ALA A 48 24.10 -7.24 8.09
N GLY A 49 23.26 -6.35 7.54
CA GLY A 49 23.34 -4.90 7.77
C GLY A 49 24.58 -4.23 7.18
N ARG A 50 25.34 -4.93 6.32
CA ARG A 50 26.56 -4.40 5.68
C ARG A 50 26.27 -3.45 4.53
N ARG A 51 25.02 -3.43 4.05
CA ARG A 51 24.56 -2.53 2.98
C ARG A 51 23.77 -1.37 3.57
N SER A 52 24.41 -0.21 3.70
CA SER A 52 23.80 1.01 4.24
C SER A 52 22.91 1.77 3.25
N LYS A 53 23.05 1.48 1.94
CA LYS A 53 22.22 2.04 0.86
C LYS A 53 21.45 0.93 0.17
N LEU A 54 20.14 0.97 0.33
CA LEU A 54 19.20 0.04 -0.28
C LEU A 54 18.42 0.77 -1.37
N ASP A 55 18.48 0.23 -2.58
CA ASP A 55 17.68 0.75 -3.68
C ASP A 55 16.21 0.40 -3.43
N VAL A 56 15.30 1.36 -3.67
CA VAL A 56 13.86 1.17 -3.44
C VAL A 56 13.34 -0.05 -4.22
N SER A 57 13.81 -0.26 -5.45
CA SER A 57 13.46 -1.41 -6.28
C SER A 57 13.79 -2.75 -5.62
N ILE A 58 14.91 -2.84 -4.89
CA ILE A 58 15.30 -4.05 -4.16
C ILE A 58 14.28 -4.35 -3.07
N VAL A 59 13.93 -3.34 -2.26
CA VAL A 59 12.97 -3.51 -1.16
C VAL A 59 11.57 -3.86 -1.69
N LEU A 60 11.13 -3.23 -2.79
CA LEU A 60 9.84 -3.54 -3.42
C LEU A 60 9.77 -4.98 -3.93
N ASN A 61 10.81 -5.44 -4.65
CA ASN A 61 10.85 -6.81 -5.17
C ASN A 61 10.84 -7.83 -4.02
N ILE A 62 11.64 -7.60 -2.97
CA ILE A 62 11.65 -8.46 -1.78
C ILE A 62 10.27 -8.48 -1.10
N ALA A 63 9.66 -7.32 -0.87
CA ALA A 63 8.33 -7.22 -0.26
C ALA A 63 7.28 -7.98 -1.07
N ARG A 64 7.33 -7.83 -2.40
CA ARG A 64 6.41 -8.47 -3.34
C ARG A 64 6.55 -9.99 -3.39
N VAL A 65 7.77 -10.52 -3.36
CA VAL A 65 8.04 -11.96 -3.34
C VAL A 65 7.70 -12.58 -1.99
N LEU A 66 8.04 -11.90 -0.89
CA LEU A 66 7.70 -12.36 0.46
C LEU A 66 6.21 -12.20 0.79
N GLY A 67 5.46 -11.43 -0.02
CA GLY A 67 4.03 -11.17 0.21
C GLY A 67 3.79 -10.42 1.52
N VAL A 68 4.64 -9.44 1.83
CA VAL A 68 4.57 -8.61 3.05
C VAL A 68 4.32 -7.15 2.69
N PRO A 69 3.63 -6.38 3.55
CA PRO A 69 3.52 -4.94 3.36
C PRO A 69 4.91 -4.29 3.35
N LEU A 70 5.10 -3.29 2.49
CA LEU A 70 6.37 -2.57 2.39
C LEU A 70 6.75 -1.89 3.72
N SER A 71 5.78 -1.24 4.36
CA SER A 71 5.98 -0.57 5.66
C SER A 71 6.47 -1.53 6.75
N ALA A 72 6.02 -2.79 6.73
CA ALA A 72 6.44 -3.83 7.66
C ALA A 72 7.91 -4.28 7.47
N LEU A 73 8.55 -3.96 6.35
CA LEU A 73 9.99 -4.13 6.15
C LEU A 73 10.76 -2.84 6.44
N LEU A 74 10.16 -1.68 6.21
CA LEU A 74 10.82 -0.38 6.35
C LEU A 74 10.87 0.09 7.80
N ALA A 75 9.84 -0.18 8.62
CA ALA A 75 9.75 0.29 10.00
C ALA A 75 9.37 -0.85 10.96
N PRO A 76 9.68 -0.73 12.27
CA PRO A 76 9.33 -1.72 13.27
C PRO A 76 7.85 -1.62 13.68
N ILE A 77 6.92 -1.81 12.73
CA ILE A 77 5.48 -1.55 12.93
C ILE A 77 4.81 -2.38 14.04
N ALA A 78 5.46 -3.46 14.51
CA ALA A 78 5.00 -4.18 15.69
C ALA A 78 5.23 -3.41 17.01
N ARG A 79 6.00 -2.32 16.97
CA ARG A 79 6.28 -1.36 18.03
C ARG A 79 5.99 0.04 17.49
N PRO A 80 4.71 0.41 17.33
CA PRO A 80 4.31 1.61 16.58
C PRO A 80 4.85 2.91 17.17
N ASP A 81 5.07 2.97 18.48
CA ASP A 81 5.61 4.15 19.17
C ASP A 81 7.15 4.25 19.10
N ASP A 82 7.84 3.22 18.62
CA ASP A 82 9.29 3.25 18.47
C ASP A 82 9.70 4.18 17.32
N PRO A 83 10.86 4.84 17.42
CA PRO A 83 11.39 5.66 16.33
C PRO A 83 11.76 4.81 15.11
N LEU A 84 11.86 5.46 13.95
CA LEU A 84 12.40 4.83 12.74
C LEU A 84 13.86 4.40 12.93
N ASP A 85 14.16 3.17 12.53
CA ASP A 85 15.50 2.57 12.56
C ASP A 85 16.11 2.48 11.14
N LEU A 86 15.73 3.43 10.27
CA LEU A 86 16.27 3.60 8.94
C LEU A 86 17.45 4.58 8.96
N ALA A 87 18.57 4.17 8.35
CA ALA A 87 19.75 5.03 8.25
C ALA A 87 19.58 6.12 7.17
N ASN A 88 20.30 7.23 7.35
CA ASN A 88 20.37 8.35 6.40
C ASN A 88 19.03 9.05 6.12
N LEU A 89 18.09 9.00 7.06
CA LEU A 89 16.93 9.89 7.02
C LEU A 89 17.35 11.32 7.34
N GLY A 90 16.68 12.29 6.70
CA GLY A 90 16.89 13.70 6.99
C GLY A 90 16.16 14.15 8.26
N PRO A 91 16.41 15.38 8.74
CA PRO A 91 15.84 15.90 9.98
C PRO A 91 14.30 15.94 10.02
N ALA A 92 13.64 15.91 8.86
CA ALA A 92 12.18 15.86 8.77
C ALA A 92 11.56 14.57 9.35
N PHE A 93 12.37 13.53 9.57
CA PHE A 93 11.95 12.27 10.18
C PHE A 93 12.32 12.18 11.67
N ASP A 94 12.96 13.20 12.23
CA ASP A 94 13.34 13.21 13.63
C ASP A 94 12.09 13.18 14.52
N GLY A 95 12.02 12.18 15.41
CA GLY A 95 10.87 11.97 16.28
C GLY A 95 9.66 11.31 15.63
N MET A 96 9.69 11.02 14.32
CA MET A 96 8.64 10.25 13.66
C MET A 96 8.66 8.80 14.15
N SER A 97 7.51 8.34 14.63
CA SER A 97 7.30 6.97 15.08
C SER A 97 7.04 6.00 13.91
N ALA A 98 7.22 4.71 14.15
CA ALA A 98 6.95 3.66 13.17
C ALA A 98 5.47 3.64 12.73
N GLY A 99 4.56 3.95 13.65
CA GLY A 99 3.12 4.08 13.39
C GLY A 99 2.80 5.29 12.50
N GLU A 100 3.36 6.46 12.81
CA GLU A 100 3.21 7.66 11.97
C GLU A 100 3.77 7.45 10.56
N PHE A 101 4.90 6.75 10.45
CA PHE A 101 5.48 6.42 9.16
C PHE A 101 4.64 5.43 8.33
N ASP A 102 4.10 4.38 8.96
CA ASP A 102 3.16 3.46 8.28
C ASP A 102 1.90 4.22 7.82
N ALA A 103 1.36 5.08 8.67
CA ALA A 103 0.23 5.95 8.40
C ALA A 103 0.50 6.91 7.23
N TRP A 104 1.70 7.49 7.19
CA TRP A 104 2.19 8.36 6.11
C TRP A 104 2.31 7.61 4.78
N ILE A 105 2.98 6.46 4.75
CA ILE A 105 3.15 5.64 3.53
C ILE A 105 1.82 5.05 3.05
N GLY A 106 0.97 4.59 3.96
CA GLY A 106 -0.34 4.02 3.62
C GLY A 106 -1.34 5.06 3.13
N VAL A 107 -1.06 6.35 3.33
CA VAL A 107 -2.00 7.48 3.23
C VAL A 107 -3.42 7.07 3.62
N SER A 108 -3.58 6.52 4.83
CA SER A 108 -4.89 6.12 5.32
C SER A 108 -5.83 7.34 5.45
N PRO A 109 -7.14 7.22 5.17
CA PRO A 109 -8.11 8.29 5.42
C PRO A 109 -8.11 8.74 6.90
N ASN A 110 -7.88 7.80 7.82
CA ASN A 110 -7.84 8.00 9.26
C ASN A 110 -6.42 7.78 9.81
N SER A 111 -5.41 8.32 9.13
CA SER A 111 -4.01 8.14 9.54
C SER A 111 -3.68 9.04 10.72
N ASP A 112 -2.88 8.55 11.68
CA ASP A 112 -2.36 9.37 12.78
C ASP A 112 -1.33 10.42 12.32
N HIS A 113 -0.74 10.25 11.12
CA HIS A 113 0.13 11.26 10.52
C HIS A 113 -0.63 12.55 10.16
N LEU A 114 -0.30 13.64 10.84
CA LEU A 114 -0.81 14.98 10.54
C LEU A 114 0.05 15.62 9.45
N ALA A 115 -0.61 16.07 8.37
CA ALA A 115 0.10 16.73 7.29
C ALA A 115 0.76 18.03 7.78
N SER A 116 2.05 18.17 7.46
CA SER A 116 2.91 19.25 7.93
C SER A 116 2.75 20.55 7.12
N SER A 117 2.12 20.48 5.94
CA SER A 117 1.96 21.61 5.02
C SER A 117 0.62 21.62 4.29
N ALA A 118 0.28 22.73 3.64
CA ALA A 118 -0.90 22.83 2.77
C ALA A 118 -0.74 21.97 1.50
N ALA A 119 0.46 21.93 0.91
CA ALA A 119 0.76 21.10 -0.25
C ALA A 119 0.55 19.62 0.06
N GLU A 120 1.14 19.13 1.16
CA GLU A 120 0.96 17.75 1.59
C GLU A 120 -0.52 17.40 1.88
N ARG A 121 -1.29 18.35 2.43
CA ARG A 121 -2.74 18.16 2.60
C ARG A 121 -3.47 18.00 1.27
N ASN A 122 -3.12 18.81 0.27
CA ASN A 122 -3.72 18.74 -1.07
C ASN A 122 -3.36 17.42 -1.77
N ASP A 123 -2.08 17.04 -1.80
CA ASP A 123 -1.62 15.77 -2.38
C ASP A 123 -2.36 14.57 -1.77
N ARG A 124 -2.56 14.60 -0.45
CA ARG A 124 -3.30 13.55 0.27
C ARG A 124 -4.79 13.57 -0.04
N ALA A 125 -5.41 14.74 -0.21
CA ALA A 125 -6.80 14.87 -0.62
C ALA A 125 -7.02 14.32 -2.03
N GLU A 126 -6.12 14.63 -2.96
CA GLU A 126 -6.13 14.11 -4.33
C GLU A 126 -5.96 12.59 -4.37
N LEU A 127 -4.98 12.04 -3.65
CA LEU A 127 -4.81 10.58 -3.55
C LEU A 127 -6.02 9.88 -2.92
N ARG A 128 -6.68 10.50 -1.94
CA ARG A 128 -7.94 9.97 -1.38
C ARG A 128 -9.05 9.96 -2.42
N ALA A 129 -9.24 11.06 -3.16
CA ALA A 129 -10.21 11.12 -4.23
C ALA A 129 -9.94 10.09 -5.34
N LEU A 130 -8.67 9.84 -5.68
CA LEU A 130 -8.30 8.81 -6.65
C LEU A 130 -8.66 7.40 -6.18
N ARG A 131 -8.46 7.09 -4.88
CA ARG A 131 -8.84 5.78 -4.33
C ARG A 131 -10.34 5.62 -4.25
N GLU A 132 -11.05 6.67 -3.86
CA GLU A 132 -12.52 6.67 -3.86
C GLU A 132 -13.04 6.40 -5.28
N LEU A 133 -12.46 7.06 -6.29
CA LEU A 133 -12.78 6.81 -7.71
C LEU A 133 -12.57 5.33 -8.09
N GLN A 134 -11.46 4.72 -7.66
CA GLN A 134 -11.18 3.31 -7.93
C GLN A 134 -12.17 2.36 -7.23
N LEU A 135 -12.55 2.66 -5.98
CA LEU A 135 -13.54 1.89 -5.22
C LEU A 135 -14.92 1.98 -5.88
N GLN A 136 -15.35 3.18 -6.24
CA GLN A 136 -16.62 3.41 -6.91
C GLN A 136 -16.68 2.71 -8.29
N ARG A 137 -15.59 2.73 -9.07
CA ARG A 137 -15.50 1.96 -10.33
C ARG A 137 -15.73 0.46 -10.10
N ARG A 138 -15.10 -0.13 -9.08
CA ARG A 138 -15.28 -1.56 -8.74
C ARG A 138 -16.70 -1.86 -8.28
N GLU A 139 -17.29 -0.99 -7.46
CA GLU A 139 -18.66 -1.15 -6.98
C GLU A 139 -19.67 -1.02 -8.13
N LEU A 140 -19.46 -0.07 -9.05
CA LEU A 140 -20.28 0.08 -10.25
C LEU A 140 -20.26 -1.19 -11.10
N ASP A 141 -19.07 -1.77 -11.33
CA ASP A 141 -18.93 -3.03 -12.06
C ASP A 141 -19.65 -4.19 -11.36
N ARG A 142 -19.57 -4.25 -10.01
CA ARG A 142 -20.26 -5.26 -9.21
C ARG A 142 -21.77 -5.11 -9.32
N LEU A 143 -22.29 -3.88 -9.19
CA LEU A 143 -23.72 -3.60 -9.27
C LEU A 143 -24.29 -3.88 -10.65
N ARG A 144 -23.59 -3.49 -11.72
CA ARG A 144 -24.02 -3.79 -13.10
C ARG A 144 -24.12 -5.30 -13.36
N LYS A 145 -23.19 -6.08 -12.81
CA LYS A 145 -23.25 -7.55 -12.89
C LYS A 145 -24.44 -8.12 -12.11
N ALA A 146 -24.67 -7.63 -10.89
CA ALA A 146 -25.81 -8.06 -10.08
C ALA A 146 -27.15 -7.70 -10.75
N ASP A 147 -27.26 -6.47 -11.28
CA ASP A 147 -28.42 -5.97 -12.01
C ASP A 147 -28.79 -6.88 -13.18
N ALA A 148 -27.81 -7.26 -14.00
CA ALA A 148 -28.01 -8.16 -15.13
C ALA A 148 -28.49 -9.58 -14.72
N ILE A 149 -28.02 -10.10 -13.59
CA ILE A 149 -28.45 -11.41 -13.06
C ILE A 149 -29.90 -11.34 -12.57
N GLU A 150 -30.24 -10.31 -11.81
CA GLU A 150 -31.59 -10.11 -11.27
C GLU A 150 -32.61 -9.84 -12.38
N ASP A 151 -32.21 -9.11 -13.42
CA ASP A 151 -33.04 -8.84 -14.59
C ASP A 151 -33.39 -10.15 -15.32
N ALA A 152 -32.39 -11.01 -15.55
CA ALA A 152 -32.60 -12.33 -16.15
C ALA A 152 -33.47 -13.26 -15.30
N ALA A 153 -33.52 -13.06 -13.97
CA ALA A 153 -34.34 -13.83 -13.04
C ALA A 153 -35.81 -13.31 -12.93
N GLY A 154 -36.17 -12.25 -13.64
CA GLY A 154 -37.53 -11.70 -13.62
C GLY A 154 -37.83 -10.83 -12.40
N ARG A 155 -36.90 -9.94 -12.03
CA ARG A 155 -37.05 -9.04 -10.88
C ARG A 155 -38.28 -8.12 -10.98
N PRO A 156 -38.92 -7.79 -9.86
CA PRO A 156 -39.96 -6.76 -9.78
C PRO A 156 -39.46 -5.36 -10.18
N GLU A 157 -40.32 -4.59 -10.86
CA GLU A 157 -39.98 -3.24 -11.36
C GLU A 157 -39.56 -2.26 -10.25
N ALA A 158 -40.14 -2.37 -9.05
CA ALA A 158 -39.75 -1.54 -7.91
C ALA A 158 -38.28 -1.75 -7.49
N LEU A 159 -37.80 -3.00 -7.55
CA LEU A 159 -36.39 -3.33 -7.28
C LEU A 159 -35.49 -2.89 -8.44
N ALA A 160 -35.96 -3.02 -9.69
CA ALA A 160 -35.25 -2.51 -10.85
C ALA A 160 -35.05 -0.99 -10.79
N ALA A 161 -36.08 -0.23 -10.39
CA ALA A 161 -35.99 1.22 -10.22
C ALA A 161 -34.98 1.62 -9.13
N ALA A 162 -34.95 0.89 -8.00
CA ALA A 162 -34.00 1.13 -6.92
C ALA A 162 -32.55 0.85 -7.36
N SER A 163 -32.30 -0.26 -8.06
CA SER A 163 -30.97 -0.60 -8.59
C SER A 163 -30.48 0.44 -9.61
N ARG A 164 -31.34 0.90 -10.53
CA ARG A 164 -31.01 1.98 -11.48
C ARG A 164 -30.66 3.27 -10.77
N SER A 165 -31.42 3.66 -9.75
CA SER A 165 -31.14 4.88 -8.98
C SER A 165 -29.79 4.80 -8.27
N ARG A 166 -29.44 3.64 -7.70
CA ARG A 166 -28.14 3.44 -7.05
C ARG A 166 -26.97 3.48 -8.03
N ILE A 167 -27.12 2.85 -9.20
CA ILE A 167 -26.11 2.89 -10.27
C ILE A 167 -25.88 4.33 -10.73
N ALA A 168 -26.96 5.08 -11.01
CA ALA A 168 -26.86 6.47 -11.44
C ALA A 168 -26.18 7.37 -10.39
N GLY A 169 -26.43 7.14 -9.09
CA GLY A 169 -25.73 7.84 -8.02
C GLY A 169 -24.22 7.64 -8.05
N ILE A 170 -23.78 6.38 -8.17
CA ILE A 170 -22.34 6.06 -8.25
C ILE A 170 -21.70 6.60 -9.53
N GLU A 171 -22.41 6.58 -10.66
CA GLU A 171 -21.92 7.18 -11.92
C GLU A 171 -21.72 8.70 -11.80
N ASN A 172 -22.62 9.38 -11.08
CA ASN A 172 -22.48 10.80 -10.79
C ASN A 172 -21.27 11.07 -9.89
N ASP A 173 -21.09 10.30 -8.81
CA ASP A 173 -19.95 10.46 -7.90
C ASP A 173 -18.61 10.23 -8.62
N ILE A 174 -18.54 9.20 -9.48
CA ILE A 174 -17.39 8.96 -10.35
C ILE A 174 -17.11 10.17 -11.25
N THR A 175 -18.14 10.78 -11.80
CA THR A 175 -18.01 11.94 -12.68
C THR A 175 -17.45 13.15 -11.94
N GLU A 176 -17.95 13.42 -10.73
CA GLU A 176 -17.47 14.53 -9.91
C GLU A 176 -16.03 14.32 -9.43
N LEU A 177 -15.68 13.10 -8.99
CA LEU A 177 -14.30 12.77 -8.62
C LEU A 177 -13.33 12.91 -9.80
N ARG A 178 -13.73 12.51 -11.01
CA ARG A 178 -12.91 12.73 -12.22
C ARG A 178 -12.71 14.20 -12.51
N LYS A 179 -13.76 15.02 -12.45
CA LYS A 179 -13.64 16.49 -12.67
C LYS A 179 -12.67 17.12 -11.67
N TYR A 180 -12.80 16.77 -10.39
CA TYR A 180 -11.91 17.24 -9.34
C TYR A 180 -10.45 16.83 -9.59
N LEU A 181 -10.19 15.57 -9.91
CA LEU A 181 -8.84 15.09 -10.16
C LEU A 181 -8.22 15.67 -11.45
N THR A 182 -9.00 15.79 -12.52
CA THR A 182 -8.54 16.42 -13.77
C THR A 182 -8.24 17.91 -13.60
N SER A 183 -9.02 18.64 -12.78
CA SER A 183 -8.71 20.05 -12.48
C SER A 183 -7.45 20.20 -11.62
N ALA A 184 -7.11 19.19 -10.84
CA ALA A 184 -5.83 19.06 -10.13
C ALA A 184 -4.67 18.58 -11.02
N GLY A 185 -4.92 18.24 -12.30
CA GLY A 185 -3.90 17.88 -13.28
C GLY A 185 -3.69 16.37 -13.51
N TRP A 186 -4.58 15.51 -12.98
CA TRP A 186 -4.50 14.06 -13.20
C TRP A 186 -5.08 13.64 -14.56
N GLU A 187 -4.37 12.74 -15.26
CA GLU A 187 -4.81 12.11 -16.52
C GLU A 187 -5.56 10.78 -16.21
N LEU A 188 -6.90 10.73 -16.41
CA LEU A 188 -7.80 9.68 -15.90
C LEU A 188 -8.84 9.13 -16.88
#